data_AF-F9WVD2-F1
#
_entry.id   AF-F9WVD2-F1
#
_cell.length_a   1.000
_cell.length_b   1.000
_cell.length_c   1.000
_cell.angle_alpha   90.00
_cell.angle_beta   90.00
_cell.angle_gamma   90.00
#
_symmetry.space_group_name_H-M   'P 1'
#
loop_
_entity.id
_entity.type
_entity.pdbx_description
1 polymer ?
#
loop_
_entity_poly.entity_id
_entity_poly.type
_entity_poly.pdbx_seq_one_letter_code
_entity_poly.pdbx_strand_id
1 'polypeptide(L)'
;MFIFYLPSGGEAGRVECYDKTPGVGRITELSDAGKRGYMILDAKKYVDLPTDLPSESWGSIVLSSPNKKNYKVWDETNMGSRFLFINRYHAREMKAYFAWMRRADLAAAEGNAAVRAELEKSWRVMQERMHEVGHAPRYVFGERSYETRKGEAQAALNTLTTGNVSYLLSVFAGSVEWRDDGTTHCLVDLVRLEGGAIERCGNRPVSVAVRSKMIDQLHDIVASDPRIFNPEHYATSNGIVFEILVLAALQRPASAWRLLQGTRAWYSGARVQRRSVVETVALVSIASEQFTFWGVECLYNSCRP
;
A
#
# COMPACT_ATOMS: atom_id res chain seq x y z
N MET A 1 0.55 -11.88 17.81
CA MET A 1 0.99 -10.51 18.15
C MET A 1 2.45 -10.57 18.55
N PHE A 2 3.28 -9.70 17.99
CA PHE A 2 4.67 -9.55 18.37
C PHE A 2 4.83 -8.31 19.23
N ILE A 3 5.53 -8.42 20.35
CA ILE A 3 5.82 -7.32 21.27
C ILE A 3 7.32 -7.07 21.24
N PHE A 4 7.71 -5.85 20.90
CA PHE A 4 9.07 -5.38 20.89
C PHE A 4 9.19 -4.36 22.01
N TYR A 5 9.90 -4.67 23.08
CA TYR A 5 10.19 -3.64 24.09
C TYR A 5 11.56 -3.02 23.84
N LEU A 6 11.61 -1.71 24.06
CA LEU A 6 12.82 -0.91 23.91
C LEU A 6 13.77 -1.15 25.09
N PRO A 7 15.09 -1.19 24.85
CA PRO A 7 16.07 -1.28 25.93
C PRO A 7 15.93 -0.08 26.87
N SER A 8 15.86 -0.33 28.18
CA SER A 8 15.88 0.72 29.20
C SER A 8 16.58 0.21 30.47
N GLY A 9 17.40 1.05 31.10
CA GLY A 9 17.98 0.74 32.42
C GLY A 9 18.90 -0.50 32.46
N GLY A 10 19.61 -0.82 31.36
CA GLY A 10 20.52 -1.97 31.28
C GLY A 10 19.88 -3.29 30.84
N GLU A 11 18.56 -3.31 30.61
CA GLU A 11 17.91 -4.46 29.99
C GLU A 11 18.06 -4.46 28.46
N ALA A 12 18.48 -5.59 27.88
CA ALA A 12 18.52 -5.78 26.44
C ALA A 12 17.09 -5.83 25.87
N GLY A 13 16.87 -5.18 24.72
CA GLY A 13 15.60 -5.29 23.98
C GLY A 13 15.36 -6.73 23.51
N ARG A 14 14.10 -7.19 23.56
CA ARG A 14 13.71 -8.53 23.08
C ARG A 14 12.37 -8.51 22.38
N VAL A 15 12.10 -9.56 21.61
CA VAL A 15 10.83 -9.77 20.91
C VAL A 15 10.11 -10.94 21.54
N GLU A 16 8.87 -10.71 21.95
CA GLU A 16 7.98 -11.76 22.48
C GLU A 16 6.83 -12.01 21.49
N CYS A 17 6.37 -13.26 21.37
CA CYS A 17 5.24 -13.63 20.51
C CYS A 17 4.11 -14.21 21.36
N TYR A 18 2.90 -13.67 21.20
CA TYR A 18 1.71 -14.09 21.92
C TYR A 18 0.49 -14.18 21.00
N ASP A 19 -0.48 -14.97 21.39
CA ASP A 19 -1.85 -14.79 20.89
C ASP A 19 -2.42 -13.43 21.31
N LYS A 20 -3.50 -12.98 20.64
CA LYS A 20 -4.04 -11.62 20.78
C LYS A 20 -4.31 -11.25 22.24
N THR A 21 -5.15 -12.00 22.94
CA THR A 21 -5.59 -11.67 24.31
C THR A 21 -4.45 -11.74 25.33
N PRO A 22 -3.63 -12.82 25.38
CA PRO A 22 -2.49 -12.87 26.30
C PRO A 22 -1.48 -11.75 26.03
N GLY A 23 -1.25 -11.41 24.76
CA GLY A 23 -0.34 -10.33 24.43
C GLY A 23 -0.85 -8.96 24.85
N VAL A 24 -2.16 -8.70 24.83
CA VAL A 24 -2.72 -7.44 25.33
C VAL A 24 -2.44 -7.30 26.83
N GLY A 25 -2.72 -8.35 27.61
CA GLY A 25 -2.39 -8.36 29.04
C GLY A 25 -0.90 -8.14 29.28
N ARG A 26 -0.05 -8.75 28.46
CA ARG A 26 1.41 -8.57 28.55
C ARG A 26 1.85 -7.12 28.33
N ILE A 27 1.24 -6.41 27.39
CA ILE A 27 1.55 -5.00 27.14
C ILE A 27 1.12 -4.13 28.30
N THR A 28 -0.06 -4.39 28.88
CA THR A 28 -0.54 -3.69 30.07
C THR A 28 0.44 -3.88 31.22
N GLU A 29 0.86 -5.10 31.53
CA GLU A 29 1.87 -5.37 32.56
C GLU A 29 3.18 -4.61 32.33
N LEU A 30 3.68 -4.60 31.09
CA LEU A 30 4.91 -3.90 30.76
C LEU A 30 4.75 -2.39 30.87
N SER A 31 3.60 -1.84 30.47
CA SER A 31 3.27 -0.43 30.62
C SER A 31 3.17 -0.02 32.09
N ASP A 32 2.51 -0.83 32.93
CA ASP A 32 2.38 -0.58 34.37
C ASP A 32 3.74 -0.62 35.07
N ALA A 33 4.67 -1.43 34.55
CA ALA A 33 6.07 -1.45 34.98
C ALA A 33 6.91 -0.28 34.42
N GLY A 34 6.30 0.68 33.74
CA GLY A 34 6.97 1.86 33.15
C GLY A 34 7.78 1.57 31.89
N LYS A 35 7.64 0.38 31.29
CA LYS A 35 8.36 -0.01 30.07
C LYS A 35 7.65 0.53 28.83
N ARG A 36 8.42 0.66 27.74
CA ARG A 36 7.97 1.21 26.46
C ARG A 36 8.38 0.31 25.31
N GLY A 37 7.65 0.40 24.21
CA GLY A 37 7.93 -0.40 23.04
C GLY A 37 6.88 -0.27 21.96
N TYR A 38 6.85 -1.27 21.08
CA TYR A 38 5.88 -1.39 20.00
C TYR A 38 5.32 -2.80 19.91
N MET A 39 4.06 -2.89 19.51
CA MET A 39 3.43 -4.15 19.17
C MET A 39 3.06 -4.22 17.70
N ILE A 40 3.16 -5.42 17.12
CA ILE A 40 2.72 -5.74 15.78
C ILE A 40 1.65 -6.82 15.86
N LEU A 41 0.42 -6.46 15.53
CA LEU A 41 -0.70 -7.38 15.42
C LEU A 41 -0.89 -7.76 13.95
N ASP A 42 -0.72 -9.03 13.63
CA ASP A 42 -1.16 -9.61 12.36
C ASP A 42 -2.66 -9.92 12.46
N ALA A 43 -3.48 -8.97 12.01
CA ALA A 43 -4.92 -9.09 11.97
C ALA A 43 -5.32 -9.85 10.70
N LYS A 44 -5.66 -11.12 10.89
CA LYS A 44 -6.34 -11.92 9.86
C LYS A 44 -7.75 -11.37 9.60
N LYS A 45 -8.45 -11.97 8.65
CA LYS A 45 -9.83 -11.60 8.29
C LYS A 45 -10.74 -11.70 9.53
N TYR A 46 -11.50 -10.65 9.82
CA TYR A 46 -12.47 -10.58 10.92
C TYR A 46 -11.88 -10.59 12.34
N VAL A 47 -10.68 -10.03 12.55
CA VAL A 47 -10.12 -9.89 13.89
C VAL A 47 -10.59 -8.57 14.51
N ASP A 48 -11.36 -8.66 15.59
CA ASP A 48 -11.61 -7.51 16.46
C ASP A 48 -10.28 -6.97 17.01
N LEU A 49 -10.03 -5.69 16.78
CA LEU A 49 -8.82 -5.04 17.29
C LEU A 49 -8.93 -4.83 18.80
N PRO A 50 -7.83 -4.99 19.57
CA PRO A 50 -7.83 -4.65 20.98
C PRO A 50 -8.20 -3.18 21.20
N THR A 51 -9.12 -2.93 22.11
CA THR A 51 -9.42 -1.59 22.64
C THR A 51 -8.53 -1.31 23.85
N ASP A 52 -8.38 -0.03 24.19
CA ASP A 52 -7.79 0.41 25.47
C ASP A 52 -6.33 0.01 25.69
N LEU A 53 -5.55 -0.02 24.60
CA LEU A 53 -4.11 -0.19 24.70
C LEU A 53 -3.45 1.05 25.31
N PRO A 54 -2.32 0.90 26.04
CA PRO A 54 -1.59 2.02 26.64
C PRO A 54 -0.85 2.85 25.57
N SER A 55 -1.61 3.60 24.78
CA SER A 55 -1.15 4.30 23.57
C SER A 55 -0.23 5.50 23.85
N GLU A 56 -0.11 5.93 25.11
CA GLU A 56 0.83 6.97 25.55
C GLU A 56 2.27 6.44 25.71
N SER A 57 2.43 5.16 26.05
CA SER A 57 3.72 4.52 26.33
C SER A 57 4.08 3.43 25.30
N TRP A 58 3.12 2.95 24.51
CA TRP A 58 3.28 1.87 23.54
C TRP A 58 2.75 2.21 22.16
N GLY A 59 3.61 2.04 21.15
CA GLY A 59 3.23 2.11 19.74
C GLY A 59 2.51 0.86 19.28
N SER A 60 1.43 1.01 18.52
CA SER A 60 0.62 -0.13 18.06
C SER A 60 0.56 -0.18 16.54
N ILE A 61 1.01 -1.27 15.93
CA ILE A 61 0.98 -1.49 14.48
C ILE A 61 0.06 -2.66 14.18
N VAL A 62 -0.85 -2.48 13.22
CA VAL A 62 -1.69 -3.55 12.68
C VAL A 62 -1.28 -3.81 11.24
N LEU A 63 -0.90 -5.05 10.99
CA LEU A 63 -0.78 -5.61 9.65
C LEU A 63 -2.10 -6.33 9.37
N SER A 64 -2.80 -5.95 8.31
CA SER A 64 -4.01 -6.68 7.92
C SER A 64 -4.03 -6.91 6.42
N SER A 65 -4.80 -7.92 5.98
CA SER A 65 -5.12 -8.01 4.57
C SER A 65 -5.90 -6.75 4.14
N PRO A 66 -5.62 -6.20 2.94
CA PRO A 66 -6.33 -5.04 2.43
C PRO A 66 -7.81 -5.41 2.25
N ASN A 67 -8.62 -5.06 3.24
CA ASN A 67 -10.02 -5.44 3.32
C ASN A 67 -10.82 -4.27 3.90
N LYS A 68 -11.89 -3.88 3.21
CA LYS A 68 -12.76 -2.76 3.62
C LYS A 68 -13.33 -2.95 5.02
N LYS A 69 -13.65 -4.19 5.43
CA LYS A 69 -14.12 -4.51 6.78
C LYS A 69 -13.02 -4.29 7.83
N ASN A 70 -11.78 -4.67 7.54
CA ASN A 70 -10.65 -4.40 8.44
C ASN A 70 -10.41 -2.88 8.59
N TYR A 71 -10.51 -2.12 7.49
CA TYR A 71 -10.41 -0.66 7.53
C TYR A 71 -11.58 -0.01 8.29
N LYS A 72 -12.80 -0.52 8.12
CA LYS A 72 -13.97 -0.06 8.87
C LYS A 72 -13.81 -0.30 10.37
N VAL A 73 -13.37 -1.50 10.76
CA VAL A 73 -13.06 -1.82 12.16
C VAL A 73 -12.01 -0.84 12.69
N TRP A 74 -10.95 -0.55 11.93
CA TRP A 74 -9.97 0.47 12.30
C TRP A 74 -10.60 1.85 12.47
N ASP A 75 -11.35 2.34 11.48
CA ASP A 75 -11.99 3.67 11.52
C ASP A 75 -12.89 3.84 12.75
N GLU A 76 -13.63 2.79 13.10
CA GLU A 76 -14.56 2.76 14.23
C GLU A 76 -13.87 2.58 15.60
N THR A 77 -12.74 1.86 15.68
CA THR A 77 -12.08 1.52 16.96
C THR A 77 -10.81 2.32 17.27
N ASN A 78 -10.27 3.07 16.32
CA ASN A 78 -8.96 3.71 16.46
C ASN A 78 -8.95 5.03 17.27
N MET A 79 -10.01 5.37 17.99
CA MET A 79 -10.06 6.62 18.77
C MET A 79 -9.20 6.57 20.06
N GLY A 80 -8.97 5.38 20.64
CA GLY A 80 -8.18 5.22 21.87
C GLY A 80 -6.81 4.56 21.66
N SER A 81 -6.79 3.42 20.96
CA SER A 81 -5.59 2.58 20.81
C SER A 81 -4.54 3.12 19.81
N ARG A 82 -4.87 4.14 19.00
CA ARG A 82 -3.98 4.84 18.05
C ARG A 82 -3.09 3.91 17.21
N PHE A 83 -3.67 2.84 16.67
CA PHE A 83 -3.06 1.94 15.72
C PHE A 83 -2.56 2.64 14.45
N LEU A 84 -1.30 2.38 14.11
CA LEU A 84 -0.77 2.55 12.77
C LEU A 84 -1.20 1.37 11.90
N PHE A 85 -2.11 1.62 10.98
CA PHE A 85 -2.55 0.63 10.01
C PHE A 85 -1.67 0.66 8.75
N ILE A 86 -0.93 -0.43 8.53
CA ILE A 86 -0.07 -0.58 7.34
C ILE A 86 -0.81 -1.45 6.33
N ASN A 87 -1.44 -0.81 5.34
CA ASN A 87 -2.10 -1.49 4.24
C ASN A 87 -1.17 -1.80 3.07
N ARG A 88 -0.03 -1.10 2.98
CA ARG A 88 0.92 -1.14 1.87
C ARG A 88 2.33 -1.01 2.42
N TYR A 89 3.27 -1.74 1.84
CA TYR A 89 4.68 -1.43 1.97
C TYR A 89 5.05 -0.49 0.82
N HIS A 90 5.86 0.54 1.06
CA HIS A 90 6.49 1.30 -0.01
C HIS A 90 7.92 0.80 -0.23
N ALA A 91 8.53 1.22 -1.33
CA ALA A 91 9.91 0.88 -1.64
C ALA A 91 10.89 1.24 -0.51
N ARG A 92 10.57 2.25 0.33
CA ARG A 92 11.38 2.63 1.49
C ARG A 92 11.33 1.60 2.62
N GLU A 93 10.15 1.15 3.04
CA GLU A 93 10.04 0.10 4.05
C GLU A 93 10.63 -1.21 3.53
N MET A 94 10.46 -1.51 2.24
CA MET A 94 11.07 -2.68 1.60
C MET A 94 12.60 -2.61 1.60
N LYS A 95 13.18 -1.42 1.37
CA LYS A 95 14.62 -1.18 1.45
C LYS A 95 15.14 -1.33 2.88
N ALA A 96 14.40 -0.82 3.86
CA ALA A 96 14.76 -0.98 5.27
C ALA A 96 14.73 -2.46 5.69
N TYR A 97 13.70 -3.20 5.27
CA TYR A 97 13.59 -4.64 5.53
C TYR A 97 14.72 -5.42 4.86
N PHE A 98 15.04 -5.10 3.61
CA PHE A 98 16.19 -5.67 2.90
C PHE A 98 17.49 -5.42 3.66
N ALA A 99 17.74 -4.18 4.09
CA ALA A 99 18.93 -3.83 4.86
C ALA A 99 19.00 -4.59 6.18
N TRP A 100 17.87 -4.75 6.88
CA TRP A 100 17.81 -5.53 8.12
C TRP A 100 18.15 -7.01 7.91
N MET A 101 17.60 -7.63 6.86
CA MET A 101 17.88 -9.03 6.54
C MET A 101 19.33 -9.25 6.10
N ARG A 102 19.89 -8.31 5.34
CA ARG A 102 21.26 -8.37 4.80
C ARG A 102 22.27 -7.61 5.68
N ARG A 103 21.96 -7.34 6.95
CA ARG A 103 22.76 -6.47 7.83
C ARG A 103 24.20 -6.94 8.04
N ALA A 104 24.43 -8.26 8.10
CA ALA A 104 25.76 -8.82 8.23
C ALA A 104 26.59 -8.61 6.95
N ASP A 105 25.96 -8.78 5.78
CA ASP A 105 26.60 -8.54 4.50
C ASP A 105 26.87 -7.05 4.28
N LEU A 106 25.97 -6.17 4.74
CA LEU A 106 26.19 -4.73 4.73
C LEU A 106 27.38 -4.33 5.61
N ALA A 107 27.57 -4.96 6.77
CA ALA A 107 28.75 -4.75 7.59
C ALA A 107 30.03 -5.26 6.89
N ALA A 108 29.96 -6.43 6.23
CA ALA A 108 31.07 -7.00 5.46
C ALA A 108 31.37 -6.26 4.14
N ALA A 109 30.44 -5.43 3.66
CA ALA A 109 30.59 -4.67 2.43
C ALA A 109 31.65 -3.55 2.55
N GLU A 110 31.95 -3.11 3.77
CA GLU A 110 33.05 -2.19 4.07
C GLU A 110 34.39 -2.88 3.75
N GLY A 111 34.95 -2.55 2.58
CA GLY A 111 36.21 -3.12 2.09
C GLY A 111 36.04 -4.31 1.12
N ASN A 112 34.83 -4.81 0.90
CA ASN A 112 34.58 -5.93 -0.03
C ASN A 112 33.72 -5.51 -1.23
N ALA A 113 34.36 -5.32 -2.39
CA ALA A 113 33.68 -4.94 -3.63
C ALA A 113 32.72 -6.03 -4.16
N ALA A 114 33.04 -7.32 -3.97
CA ALA A 114 32.19 -8.41 -4.43
C ALA A 114 30.88 -8.48 -3.64
N VAL A 115 30.95 -8.28 -2.32
CA VAL A 115 29.75 -8.22 -1.45
C VAL A 115 28.87 -7.02 -1.82
N ARG A 116 29.46 -5.85 -2.09
CA ARG A 116 28.71 -4.67 -2.58
C ARG A 116 27.99 -4.96 -3.90
N ALA A 117 28.67 -5.56 -4.87
CA ALA A 117 28.08 -5.90 -6.16
C ALA A 117 26.93 -6.91 -6.05
N GLU A 118 27.05 -7.91 -5.16
CA GLU A 118 25.97 -8.86 -4.89
C GLU A 118 24.77 -8.18 -4.23
N LEU A 119 24.99 -7.31 -3.23
CA LEU A 119 23.92 -6.56 -2.58
C LEU A 119 23.15 -5.67 -3.57
N GLU A 120 23.86 -4.99 -4.46
CA GLU A 120 23.23 -4.19 -5.52
C GLU A 120 22.41 -5.05 -6.48
N LYS A 121 22.95 -6.20 -6.91
CA LYS A 121 22.22 -7.14 -7.79
C LYS A 121 20.97 -7.67 -7.10
N SER A 122 21.09 -8.08 -5.85
CA SER A 122 19.98 -8.58 -5.04
C SER A 122 18.89 -7.53 -4.85
N TRP A 123 19.26 -6.28 -4.60
CA TRP A 123 18.30 -5.17 -4.53
C TRP A 123 17.61 -4.91 -5.87
N ARG A 124 18.32 -4.93 -7.00
CA ARG A 124 17.71 -4.77 -8.34
C ARG A 124 16.64 -5.84 -8.61
N VAL A 125 16.94 -7.11 -8.30
CA VAL A 125 15.95 -8.20 -8.42
C VAL A 125 14.70 -7.91 -7.58
N MET A 126 14.85 -7.35 -6.37
CA MET A 126 13.69 -6.98 -5.55
C MET A 126 12.91 -5.81 -6.13
N GLN A 127 13.57 -4.82 -6.73
CA GLN A 127 12.89 -3.73 -7.42
C GLN A 127 12.07 -4.23 -8.61
N GLU A 128 12.61 -5.16 -9.39
CA GLU A 128 11.90 -5.82 -10.49
C GLU A 128 10.67 -6.59 -9.98
N ARG A 129 10.83 -7.36 -8.90
CA ARG A 129 9.69 -8.06 -8.27
C ARG A 129 8.62 -7.09 -7.76
N MET A 130 9.02 -5.98 -7.13
CA MET A 130 8.07 -4.94 -6.68
C MET A 130 7.33 -4.30 -7.86
N HIS A 131 8.02 -4.08 -8.98
CA HIS A 131 7.42 -3.57 -10.20
C HIS A 131 6.38 -4.53 -10.79
N GLU A 132 6.65 -5.84 -10.74
CA GLU A 132 5.81 -6.90 -11.29
C GLU A 132 4.61 -7.24 -10.41
N VAL A 133 4.81 -7.52 -9.12
CA VAL A 133 3.77 -8.08 -8.22
C VAL A 133 3.38 -7.18 -7.05
N GLY A 134 3.96 -5.98 -6.97
CA GLY A 134 3.71 -5.03 -5.90
C GLY A 134 4.61 -5.26 -4.69
N HIS A 135 4.33 -4.55 -3.60
CA HIS A 135 5.28 -4.40 -2.50
C HIS A 135 5.10 -5.39 -1.35
N ALA A 136 4.24 -6.42 -1.49
CA ALA A 136 4.02 -7.37 -0.40
C ALA A 136 5.28 -8.24 -0.16
N PRO A 137 5.90 -8.21 1.04
CA PRO A 137 7.17 -8.87 1.34
C PRO A 137 7.21 -10.34 0.94
N ARG A 138 6.12 -11.07 1.22
CA ARG A 138 6.00 -12.50 0.89
C ARG A 138 6.30 -12.82 -0.58
N TYR A 139 5.96 -11.92 -1.50
CA TYR A 139 6.15 -12.12 -2.93
C TYR A 139 7.43 -11.45 -3.47
N VAL A 140 8.04 -10.53 -2.74
CA VAL A 140 9.27 -9.85 -3.17
C VAL A 140 10.50 -10.62 -2.72
N PHE A 141 10.49 -11.13 -1.49
CA PHE A 141 11.65 -11.82 -0.91
C PHE A 141 11.75 -13.30 -1.32
N GLY A 142 10.62 -13.98 -1.53
CA GLY A 142 10.60 -15.39 -1.94
C GLY A 142 10.43 -15.58 -3.45
N GLU A 143 11.39 -16.24 -4.11
CA GLU A 143 11.33 -16.50 -5.56
C GLU A 143 10.13 -17.37 -5.97
N ARG A 144 9.90 -18.48 -5.28
CA ARG A 144 8.74 -19.33 -5.57
C ARG A 144 7.43 -18.57 -5.40
N SER A 145 7.31 -17.80 -4.32
CA SER A 145 6.12 -16.97 -4.05
C SER A 145 5.96 -15.85 -5.06
N TYR A 146 7.05 -15.24 -5.54
CA TYR A 146 7.05 -14.28 -6.63
C TYR A 146 6.45 -14.89 -7.91
N GLU A 147 6.98 -16.03 -8.36
CA GLU A 147 6.54 -16.67 -9.59
C GLU A 147 5.07 -17.13 -9.50
N THR A 148 4.68 -17.73 -8.37
CA THR A 148 3.27 -18.07 -8.12
C THR A 148 2.40 -16.82 -8.23
N ARG A 149 2.78 -15.72 -7.58
CA ARG A 149 2.01 -14.47 -7.58
C ARG A 149 1.91 -13.84 -8.95
N LYS A 150 3.00 -13.86 -9.71
CA LYS A 150 3.04 -13.37 -11.10
C LYS A 150 2.10 -14.19 -11.98
N GLY A 151 2.10 -15.51 -11.82
CA GLY A 151 1.17 -16.42 -12.49
C GLY A 151 -0.30 -16.16 -12.11
N GLU A 152 -0.60 -15.99 -10.83
CA GLU A 152 -1.94 -15.65 -10.33
C GLU A 152 -2.43 -14.32 -10.91
N ALA A 153 -1.59 -13.29 -10.93
CA ALA A 153 -1.93 -12.00 -11.52
C ALA A 153 -2.19 -12.12 -13.03
N GLN A 154 -1.37 -12.88 -13.76
CA GLN A 154 -1.58 -13.11 -15.18
C GLN A 154 -2.86 -13.91 -15.45
N ALA A 155 -3.14 -14.95 -14.66
CA ALA A 155 -4.37 -15.72 -14.76
C ALA A 155 -5.60 -14.83 -14.50
N ALA A 156 -5.56 -14.01 -13.44
CA ALA A 156 -6.63 -13.06 -13.12
C ALA A 156 -6.85 -12.04 -14.24
N LEU A 157 -5.77 -11.49 -14.80
CA LEU A 157 -5.83 -10.62 -16.00
C LEU A 157 -6.44 -11.36 -17.20
N ASN A 158 -6.06 -12.61 -17.48
CA ASN A 158 -6.61 -13.37 -18.60
C ASN A 158 -8.11 -13.67 -18.44
N THR A 159 -8.64 -13.65 -17.21
CA THR A 159 -10.09 -13.75 -17.00
C THR A 159 -10.84 -12.47 -17.37
N LEU A 160 -10.16 -11.31 -17.49
CA LEU A 160 -10.80 -10.04 -17.85
C LEU A 160 -11.38 -10.12 -19.26
N THR A 161 -12.69 -10.27 -19.32
CA THR A 161 -13.54 -10.28 -20.51
C THR A 161 -14.60 -9.20 -20.36
N THR A 162 -15.33 -8.88 -21.43
CA THR A 162 -16.43 -7.90 -21.40
C THR A 162 -17.44 -8.16 -20.26
N GLY A 163 -17.66 -9.43 -19.89
CA GLY A 163 -18.63 -9.82 -18.85
C GLY A 163 -18.21 -9.54 -17.40
N ASN A 164 -16.91 -9.46 -17.10
CA ASN A 164 -16.41 -9.25 -15.73
C ASN A 164 -15.54 -7.99 -15.56
N VAL A 165 -15.22 -7.29 -16.66
CA VAL A 165 -14.52 -6.00 -16.60
C VAL A 165 -15.30 -4.96 -15.79
N SER A 166 -16.64 -4.98 -15.87
CA SER A 166 -17.52 -4.09 -15.11
C SER A 166 -17.37 -4.28 -13.61
N TYR A 167 -17.19 -5.53 -13.15
CA TYR A 167 -16.91 -5.84 -11.75
C TYR A 167 -15.56 -5.24 -11.33
N LEU A 168 -14.50 -5.44 -12.12
CA LEU A 168 -13.18 -4.88 -11.79
C LEU A 168 -13.20 -3.34 -11.74
N LEU A 169 -13.85 -2.69 -12.71
CA LEU A 169 -14.01 -1.23 -12.71
C LEU A 169 -14.82 -0.75 -11.50
N SER A 170 -15.85 -1.50 -11.11
CA SER A 170 -16.63 -1.25 -9.88
C SER A 170 -15.77 -1.40 -8.61
N VAL A 171 -14.85 -2.37 -8.58
CA VAL A 171 -13.88 -2.50 -7.48
C VAL A 171 -13.00 -1.26 -7.43
N PHE A 172 -12.43 -0.79 -8.54
CA PHE A 172 -11.61 0.43 -8.56
C PHE A 172 -12.39 1.70 -8.17
N ALA A 173 -13.66 1.75 -8.56
CA ALA A 173 -14.61 2.78 -8.13
C ALA A 173 -14.92 2.73 -6.62
N GLY A 174 -14.68 1.59 -5.96
CA GLY A 174 -15.03 1.37 -4.56
C GLY A 174 -16.52 1.13 -4.34
N SER A 175 -17.28 0.86 -5.41
CA SER A 175 -18.73 0.64 -5.37
C SER A 175 -19.11 -0.80 -5.01
N VAL A 176 -18.19 -1.75 -5.14
CA VAL A 176 -18.37 -3.16 -4.75
C VAL A 176 -17.24 -3.65 -3.84
N GLU A 177 -17.53 -4.66 -3.01
CA GLU A 177 -16.52 -5.35 -2.21
C GLU A 177 -15.64 -6.26 -3.07
N TRP A 178 -14.45 -6.59 -2.56
CA TRP A 178 -13.54 -7.52 -3.21
C TRP A 178 -14.08 -8.95 -3.09
N ARG A 179 -13.96 -9.73 -4.16
CA ARG A 179 -14.19 -11.17 -4.14
C ARG A 179 -13.16 -11.84 -3.25
N ASP A 180 -13.65 -12.77 -2.43
CA ASP A 180 -12.84 -13.60 -1.55
C ASP A 180 -12.33 -14.87 -2.23
N ASP A 181 -12.10 -14.81 -3.54
CA ASP A 181 -11.57 -15.92 -4.34
C ASP A 181 -10.07 -15.75 -4.64
N GLY A 182 -9.43 -14.74 -4.03
CA GLY A 182 -8.01 -14.42 -4.22
C GLY A 182 -7.71 -13.63 -5.51
N THR A 183 -8.61 -13.57 -6.49
CA THR A 183 -8.35 -12.93 -7.79
C THR A 183 -8.20 -11.41 -7.67
N THR A 184 -9.09 -10.77 -6.90
CA THR A 184 -9.09 -9.31 -6.73
C THR A 184 -7.81 -8.85 -6.04
N HIS A 185 -7.35 -9.61 -5.04
CA HIS A 185 -6.11 -9.34 -4.33
C HIS A 185 -4.89 -9.36 -5.26
N CYS A 186 -4.91 -10.11 -6.37
CA CYS A 186 -3.81 -10.18 -7.34
C CYS A 186 -3.69 -8.95 -8.23
N LEU A 187 -4.77 -8.19 -8.40
CA LEU A 187 -4.83 -7.06 -9.32
C LEU A 187 -4.92 -5.72 -8.59
N VAL A 188 -5.57 -5.72 -7.44
CA VAL A 188 -5.99 -4.54 -6.72
C VAL A 188 -5.37 -4.55 -5.33
N ASP A 189 -5.05 -3.34 -4.89
CA ASP A 189 -4.49 -3.06 -3.59
C ASP A 189 -5.21 -1.86 -2.96
N LEU A 190 -5.32 -1.86 -1.64
CA LEU A 190 -6.04 -0.83 -0.90
C LEU A 190 -5.01 0.19 -0.37
N VAL A 191 -5.07 1.42 -0.84
CA VAL A 191 -4.14 2.48 -0.46
C VAL A 191 -4.80 3.52 0.43
N ARG A 192 -4.02 4.14 1.32
CA ARG A 192 -4.44 5.36 2.03
C ARG A 192 -4.29 6.55 1.07
N LEU A 193 -5.33 7.36 0.98
CA LEU A 193 -5.44 8.55 0.14
C LEU A 193 -5.65 9.77 1.04
N GLU A 194 -4.90 10.84 0.77
CA GLU A 194 -5.07 12.11 1.48
C GLU A 194 -6.33 12.83 0.98
N GLY A 195 -7.21 13.23 1.89
CA GLY A 195 -8.50 13.85 1.57
C GLY A 195 -8.75 15.15 2.34
N GLY A 196 -7.76 16.05 2.40
CA GLY A 196 -7.82 17.20 3.30
C GLY A 196 -7.60 16.76 4.75
N ALA A 197 -8.43 17.22 5.69
CA ALA A 197 -8.34 16.83 7.11
C ALA A 197 -8.81 15.39 7.41
N ILE A 198 -9.25 14.64 6.39
CA ILE A 198 -9.81 13.29 6.54
C ILE A 198 -9.01 12.32 5.67
N GLU A 199 -8.48 11.27 6.28
CA GLU A 199 -7.88 10.16 5.54
C GLU A 199 -8.97 9.25 4.96
N ARG A 200 -8.75 8.74 3.74
CA ARG A 200 -9.64 7.75 3.12
C ARG A 200 -8.83 6.58 2.58
N CYS A 201 -9.47 5.43 2.40
CA CYS A 201 -8.89 4.35 1.60
C CYS A 201 -9.38 4.40 0.14
N GLY A 202 -8.58 3.89 -0.80
CA GLY A 202 -8.99 3.73 -2.19
C GLY A 202 -8.29 2.56 -2.86
N ASN A 203 -8.92 2.01 -3.89
CA ASN A 203 -8.37 0.88 -4.64
C ASN A 203 -7.42 1.37 -5.73
N ARG A 204 -6.22 0.78 -5.82
CA ARG A 204 -5.20 1.05 -6.85
C ARG A 204 -4.68 -0.27 -7.41
N PRO A 205 -4.13 -0.29 -8.64
CA PRO A 205 -3.43 -1.46 -9.12
C PRO A 205 -2.32 -1.88 -8.16
N VAL A 206 -2.13 -3.20 -7.99
CA VAL A 206 -1.14 -3.73 -7.03
C VAL A 206 0.30 -3.39 -7.41
N SER A 207 0.56 -3.26 -8.70
CA SER A 207 1.89 -2.98 -9.26
C SER A 207 1.80 -2.17 -10.55
N VAL A 208 2.95 -1.66 -10.99
CA VAL A 208 3.06 -0.93 -12.26
C VAL A 208 2.83 -1.87 -13.44
N ALA A 209 3.42 -3.07 -13.41
CA ALA A 209 3.25 -4.06 -14.49
C ALA A 209 1.79 -4.52 -14.62
N VAL A 210 1.11 -4.78 -13.49
CA VAL A 210 -0.31 -5.15 -13.49
C VAL A 210 -1.17 -4.03 -14.08
N ARG A 211 -0.89 -2.77 -13.71
CA ARG A 211 -1.59 -1.61 -14.29
C ARG A 211 -1.40 -1.54 -15.81
N SER A 212 -0.18 -1.72 -16.30
CA SER A 212 0.12 -1.67 -17.73
C SER A 212 -0.64 -2.76 -18.48
N LYS A 213 -0.50 -4.02 -18.07
CA LYS A 213 -1.17 -5.16 -18.70
C LYS A 213 -2.69 -5.02 -18.68
N MET A 214 -3.24 -4.47 -17.59
CA MET A 214 -4.66 -4.20 -17.48
C MET A 214 -5.12 -3.15 -18.48
N ILE A 215 -4.37 -2.05 -18.66
CA ILE A 215 -4.66 -1.03 -19.67
C ILE A 215 -4.64 -1.65 -21.08
N ASP A 216 -3.64 -2.48 -21.37
CA ASP A 216 -3.51 -3.13 -22.67
C ASP A 216 -4.66 -4.10 -22.96
N GLN A 217 -5.10 -4.89 -21.97
CA GLN A 217 -6.29 -5.74 -22.13
C GLN A 217 -7.58 -4.94 -22.27
N LEU A 218 -7.70 -3.84 -21.51
CA LEU A 218 -8.84 -2.94 -21.61
C LEU A 218 -8.92 -2.26 -22.96
N HIS A 219 -7.78 -1.97 -23.59
CA HIS A 219 -7.74 -1.45 -24.96
C HIS A 219 -8.48 -2.38 -25.93
N ASP A 220 -8.21 -3.68 -25.88
CA ASP A 220 -8.85 -4.66 -26.76
C ASP A 220 -10.36 -4.81 -26.45
N ILE A 221 -10.72 -4.80 -25.16
CA ILE A 221 -12.11 -4.87 -24.72
C ILE A 221 -12.89 -3.63 -25.17
N VAL A 222 -12.37 -2.43 -24.93
CA VAL A 222 -13.01 -1.16 -25.34
C VAL A 222 -13.13 -1.06 -26.86
N ALA A 223 -12.16 -1.60 -27.61
CA ALA A 223 -12.25 -1.68 -29.07
C ALA A 223 -13.42 -2.57 -29.53
N SER A 224 -13.74 -3.63 -28.78
CA SER A 224 -14.86 -4.54 -29.09
C SER A 224 -16.21 -4.07 -28.55
N ASP A 225 -16.26 -3.36 -27.41
CA ASP A 225 -17.47 -2.79 -26.82
C ASP A 225 -17.24 -1.37 -26.26
N PRO A 226 -17.44 -0.32 -27.08
CA PRO A 226 -17.24 1.07 -26.67
C PRO A 226 -18.16 1.55 -25.54
N ARG A 227 -19.24 0.83 -25.22
CA ARG A 227 -20.20 1.22 -24.17
C ARG A 227 -19.60 1.15 -22.77
N ILE A 228 -18.52 0.37 -22.60
CA ILE A 228 -17.72 0.32 -21.36
C ILE A 228 -17.17 1.71 -20.99
N PHE A 229 -16.99 2.59 -21.99
CA PHE A 229 -16.51 3.95 -21.78
C PHE A 229 -17.55 4.91 -21.21
N ASN A 230 -18.78 4.47 -20.92
CA ASN A 230 -19.80 5.35 -20.38
C ASN A 230 -19.34 5.94 -19.02
N PRO A 231 -18.96 7.23 -18.98
CA PRO A 231 -18.35 7.85 -17.79
C PRO A 231 -19.34 7.92 -16.63
N GLU A 232 -20.64 7.87 -16.90
CA GLU A 232 -21.69 7.94 -15.90
C GLU A 232 -21.75 6.68 -15.03
N HIS A 233 -21.32 5.51 -15.54
CA HIS A 233 -21.32 4.27 -14.76
C HIS A 233 -20.23 4.20 -13.68
N TYR A 234 -19.15 4.97 -13.84
CA TYR A 234 -17.96 4.89 -12.97
C TYR A 234 -17.51 6.26 -12.44
N ALA A 235 -18.40 7.25 -12.45
CA ALA A 235 -18.15 8.58 -11.90
C ALA A 235 -17.90 8.50 -10.39
N THR A 236 -16.65 8.31 -9.99
CA THR A 236 -16.27 8.23 -8.57
C THR A 236 -15.24 9.28 -8.18
N SER A 237 -15.21 9.58 -6.89
CA SER A 237 -14.42 10.66 -6.30
C SER A 237 -12.89 10.46 -6.37
N ASN A 238 -12.39 9.34 -6.90
CA ASN A 238 -10.95 9.03 -6.95
C ASN A 238 -10.34 9.12 -8.37
N GLY A 239 -11.15 9.24 -9.43
CA GLY A 239 -10.68 9.43 -10.82
C GLY A 239 -9.90 8.28 -11.45
N ILE A 240 -9.64 7.17 -10.73
CA ILE A 240 -8.75 6.10 -11.19
C ILE A 240 -9.34 5.31 -12.35
N VAL A 241 -10.66 5.06 -12.33
CA VAL A 241 -11.36 4.35 -13.41
C VAL A 241 -11.32 5.19 -14.69
N PHE A 242 -11.58 6.49 -14.57
CA PHE A 242 -11.47 7.42 -15.68
C PHE A 242 -10.06 7.44 -16.26
N GLU A 243 -9.02 7.51 -15.42
CA GLU A 243 -7.62 7.48 -15.86
C GLU A 243 -7.28 6.19 -16.60
N ILE A 244 -7.64 5.03 -16.05
CA ILE A 244 -7.38 3.71 -16.66
C ILE A 244 -8.08 3.62 -18.03
N LEU A 245 -9.36 3.98 -18.10
CA LEU A 245 -10.13 3.93 -19.34
C LEU A 245 -9.58 4.92 -20.38
N VAL A 246 -9.30 6.17 -20.00
CA VAL A 246 -8.71 7.17 -20.91
C VAL A 246 -7.38 6.70 -21.46
N LEU A 247 -6.48 6.18 -20.63
CA LEU A 247 -5.20 5.66 -21.11
C LEU A 247 -5.38 4.49 -22.07
N ALA A 248 -6.32 3.58 -21.79
CA ALA A 248 -6.65 2.49 -22.71
C ALA A 248 -7.19 3.00 -24.05
N ALA A 249 -8.07 4.02 -24.05
CA ALA A 249 -8.61 4.58 -25.29
C ALA A 249 -7.61 5.45 -26.08
N LEU A 250 -6.68 6.12 -25.39
CA LEU A 250 -5.64 6.95 -26.00
C LEU A 250 -4.57 6.14 -26.74
N GLN A 251 -4.49 4.82 -26.52
CA GLN A 251 -3.62 3.92 -27.29
C GLN A 251 -4.09 3.75 -28.77
N ARG A 252 -5.18 4.40 -29.21
CA ARG A 252 -5.65 4.39 -30.61
C ARG A 252 -5.05 5.51 -31.50
N PRO A 253 -4.98 5.33 -32.83
CA PRO A 253 -4.80 6.45 -33.77
C PRO A 253 -6.07 7.30 -33.90
N ALA A 254 -5.90 8.64 -33.89
CA ALA A 254 -6.79 9.81 -34.13
C ALA A 254 -8.34 9.69 -34.13
N SER A 255 -8.94 8.59 -34.60
CA SER A 255 -10.39 8.37 -34.68
C SER A 255 -11.10 8.28 -33.32
N ALA A 256 -10.39 7.92 -32.23
CA ALA A 256 -10.94 7.90 -30.86
C ALA A 256 -11.12 9.28 -30.23
N TRP A 257 -10.54 10.36 -30.78
CA TRP A 257 -10.84 11.71 -30.31
C TRP A 257 -12.34 12.02 -30.37
N ARG A 258 -13.08 11.38 -31.31
CA ARG A 258 -14.54 11.51 -31.42
C ARG A 258 -15.31 10.88 -30.25
N LEU A 259 -14.75 9.90 -29.53
CA LEU A 259 -15.35 9.33 -28.32
C LEU A 259 -15.23 10.30 -27.13
N LEU A 260 -14.18 11.14 -27.12
CA LEU A 260 -13.98 12.20 -26.14
C LEU A 260 -14.76 13.49 -26.47
N GLN A 261 -15.36 13.60 -27.65
CA GLN A 261 -16.17 14.78 -28.05
C GLN A 261 -17.51 14.86 -27.29
N GLY A 262 -17.97 13.77 -26.66
CA GLY A 262 -19.15 13.74 -25.81
C GLY A 262 -18.87 13.91 -24.31
N THR A 263 -17.61 13.77 -23.87
CA THR A 263 -17.20 14.15 -22.53
C THR A 263 -17.20 15.68 -22.45
N ARG A 264 -18.36 16.27 -22.15
CA ARG A 264 -18.37 17.60 -21.53
C ARG A 264 -17.37 17.52 -20.39
N ALA A 265 -16.42 18.44 -20.36
CA ALA A 265 -15.70 18.74 -19.14
C ALA A 265 -16.77 19.11 -18.11
N TRP A 266 -17.27 18.11 -17.40
CA TRP A 266 -17.92 18.33 -16.13
C TRP A 266 -16.89 19.14 -15.38
N TYR A 267 -17.25 20.38 -15.06
CA TYR A 267 -16.50 21.23 -14.16
C TYR A 267 -16.37 20.44 -12.85
N SER A 268 -15.34 19.58 -12.80
CA SER A 268 -14.85 19.02 -11.56
C SER A 268 -14.20 20.21 -10.89
N GLY A 269 -14.99 20.91 -10.05
CA GLY A 269 -14.49 21.98 -9.21
C GLY A 269 -13.17 21.53 -8.58
N ALA A 270 -12.15 22.39 -8.69
CA ALA A 270 -10.78 22.21 -8.22
C ALA A 270 -10.42 20.75 -7.88
N ARG A 271 -9.99 19.97 -8.89
CA ARG A 271 -9.46 18.62 -8.66
C ARG A 271 -8.24 18.72 -7.75
N VAL A 272 -8.44 18.51 -6.46
CA VAL A 272 -7.36 18.13 -5.55
C VAL A 272 -7.03 16.69 -5.93
N GLN A 273 -5.97 16.50 -6.72
CA GLN A 273 -5.38 15.19 -6.94
C GLN A 273 -4.96 14.67 -5.57
N ARG A 274 -5.75 13.73 -5.02
CA ARG A 274 -5.48 13.13 -3.72
C ARG A 274 -4.18 12.34 -3.82
N ARG A 275 -3.11 12.93 -3.32
CA ARG A 275 -1.79 12.31 -3.28
C ARG A 275 -1.82 11.17 -2.26
N SER A 276 -1.00 10.16 -2.49
CA SER A 276 -0.68 9.21 -1.44
C SER A 276 0.00 9.99 -0.31
N VAL A 277 -0.46 9.84 0.94
CA VAL A 277 0.06 10.55 2.13
C VAL A 277 1.58 10.30 2.33
N VAL A 278 2.16 9.33 1.61
CA VAL A 278 3.57 8.91 1.73
C VAL A 278 4.40 9.25 0.46
N GLU A 279 3.85 9.99 -0.50
CA GLU A 279 4.61 10.47 -1.67
C GLU A 279 5.27 11.83 -1.43
N THR A 280 6.35 11.84 -0.62
CA THR A 280 7.36 12.91 -0.69
C THR A 280 8.59 12.38 -1.41
N VAL A 281 8.61 12.55 -2.73
CA VAL A 281 9.85 12.46 -3.53
C VAL A 281 10.48 13.84 -3.54
N ALA A 282 11.58 14.01 -2.80
CA ALA A 282 12.46 15.15 -2.98
C ALA A 282 13.38 14.86 -4.17
N LEU A 283 13.19 15.61 -5.25
CA LEU A 283 14.17 15.68 -6.34
C LEU A 283 15.03 16.93 -6.10
N VAL A 284 16.33 16.71 -5.93
CA VAL A 284 17.33 17.77 -5.88
C VAL A 284 17.41 18.42 -7.27
N SER A 285 17.12 19.70 -7.36
CA SER A 285 17.52 20.52 -8.50
C SER A 285 18.79 21.28 -8.12
N ILE A 286 19.85 21.09 -8.89
CA ILE A 286 21.05 21.90 -8.82
C ILE A 286 20.78 23.18 -9.63
N ALA A 287 21.10 24.30 -9.00
CA ALA A 287 21.14 25.67 -9.50
C ALA A 287 19.88 26.54 -9.24
N SER A 288 20.16 27.67 -8.59
CA SER A 288 19.29 28.76 -8.11
C SER A 288 18.66 28.57 -6.73
N GLU A 289 19.26 29.29 -5.80
CA GLU A 289 18.99 29.43 -4.38
C GLU A 289 17.63 30.11 -4.15
N GLN A 290 16.62 29.35 -3.75
CA GLN A 290 15.70 29.64 -2.63
C GLN A 290 14.53 28.64 -2.63
N PHE A 291 14.56 27.71 -1.67
CA PHE A 291 13.43 26.85 -1.33
C PHE A 291 13.21 26.92 0.18
N THR A 292 12.09 27.53 0.59
CA THR A 292 11.57 27.44 1.96
C THR A 292 10.83 26.12 2.13
N PHE A 293 11.41 25.22 2.92
CA PHE A 293 10.78 23.99 3.36
C PHE A 293 9.82 24.28 4.52
N TRP A 294 8.57 23.82 4.42
CA TRP A 294 7.77 23.53 5.60
C TRP A 294 7.75 22.02 5.78
N GLY A 295 8.56 21.54 6.73
CA GLY A 295 8.57 20.15 7.16
C GLY A 295 7.28 19.82 7.87
N VAL A 296 6.74 18.62 7.62
CA VAL A 296 5.69 18.05 8.46
C VAL A 296 6.39 17.44 9.67
N GLU A 297 6.38 18.18 10.78
CA GLU A 297 6.53 17.63 12.12
C GLU A 297 5.28 16.82 12.51
N CYS A 298 5.52 15.80 13.34
CA CYS A 298 4.60 14.87 14.01
C CYS A 298 4.11 13.67 13.18
N LEU A 299 4.40 12.43 13.57
CA LEU A 299 4.29 11.83 14.91
C LEU A 299 5.59 11.16 15.39
N TYR A 300 6.33 11.81 16.30
CA TYR A 300 7.12 11.18 17.39
C TYR A 300 7.46 12.19 18.50
N ASN A 301 6.66 13.25 18.67
CA ASN A 301 6.81 14.22 19.76
C ASN A 301 5.63 14.14 20.72
N SER A 302 5.59 13.08 21.51
CA SER A 302 4.86 13.08 22.79
C SER A 302 5.71 12.36 23.83
N CYS A 303 6.93 12.88 24.00
CA CYS A 303 7.77 12.74 25.18
C CYS A 303 8.64 14.01 25.23
N ARG A 304 8.14 15.06 25.88
CA ARG A 304 9.03 16.06 26.48
C ARG A 304 9.26 15.63 27.95
N PRO A 305 10.44 15.95 28.50
CA PRO A 305 10.92 15.43 29.79
C PRO A 305 9.99 15.72 30.96
#